data_AF-A0A922WU97-F1
#
_entry.id   AF-A0A922WU97-F1
#
_cell.length_a   1.000
_cell.length_b   1.000
_cell.length_c   1.000
_cell.angle_alpha   90.00
_cell.angle_beta   90.00
_cell.angle_gamma   90.00
#
_symmetry.space_group_name_H-M   'P 1'
#
loop_
_entity.id
_entity.type
_entity.pdbx_description
1 polymer ?
#
loop_
_entity_poly.entity_id
_entity_poly.type
_entity_poly.pdbx_seq_one_letter_code
_entity_poly.pdbx_strand_id
1 'polypeptide(L)'
;MTNQPDAAPRPMTLELFQREVGGCFTISFTDARFDLHLREAQALKYHDPQIHARHPFSLLFVCADQRVLNQGTYAIDHERLGRLEIFIVPVGADASGVEYEAVFN
;
A
#
# COMPACT_ATOMS: atom_id res chain seq x y z
N MET A 1 -18.99 -4.48 31.65
CA MET A 1 -17.76 -4.98 31.01
C MET A 1 -18.12 -5.29 29.56
N THR A 2 -18.06 -4.29 28.68
CA THR A 2 -18.38 -4.48 27.26
C THR A 2 -17.16 -5.09 26.60
N ASN A 3 -17.30 -6.34 26.19
CA ASN A 3 -16.31 -7.10 25.46
C ASN A 3 -15.99 -6.34 24.16
N GLN A 4 -14.83 -5.69 24.14
CA GLN A 4 -14.24 -5.13 22.94
C GLN A 4 -14.06 -6.30 21.96
N PRO A 5 -14.69 -6.32 20.77
CA PRO A 5 -14.44 -7.37 19.83
C PRO A 5 -12.96 -7.28 19.45
N ASP A 6 -12.23 -8.35 19.77
CA ASP A 6 -10.91 -8.63 19.25
C ASP A 6 -10.98 -8.44 17.74
N ALA A 7 -10.51 -7.28 17.27
CA ALA A 7 -10.55 -6.93 15.86
C ALA A 7 -9.52 -7.82 15.19
N ALA A 8 -9.97 -8.99 14.73
CA ALA A 8 -9.18 -9.87 13.90
C ALA A 8 -8.46 -9.00 12.85
N PRO A 9 -7.14 -9.17 12.67
CA PRO A 9 -6.37 -8.32 11.77
C PRO A 9 -7.06 -8.33 10.41
N ARG A 10 -7.50 -7.16 9.94
CA ARG A 10 -8.18 -7.05 8.64
C ARG A 10 -7.22 -7.61 7.59
N PRO A 11 -7.63 -8.64 6.84
CA PRO A 11 -6.75 -9.20 5.82
C PRO A 11 -6.53 -8.13 4.74
N MET A 12 -5.27 -7.79 4.49
CA MET A 12 -4.87 -6.94 3.37
C MET A 12 -5.05 -7.73 2.08
N THR A 13 -6.23 -7.61 1.47
CA THR A 13 -6.61 -8.31 0.24
C THR A 13 -6.67 -7.33 -0.94
N LEU A 14 -6.50 -7.86 -2.16
CA LEU A 14 -6.64 -7.08 -3.39
C LEU A 14 -7.97 -6.33 -3.46
N GLU A 15 -9.09 -6.98 -3.14
CA GLU A 15 -10.43 -6.39 -3.20
C GLU A 15 -10.58 -5.16 -2.29
N LEU A 16 -9.87 -5.14 -1.17
CA LEU A 16 -9.86 -4.02 -0.24
C LEU A 16 -9.15 -2.81 -0.86
N PHE A 17 -8.02 -3.01 -1.53
CA PHE A 17 -7.29 -1.93 -2.19
C PHE A 17 -7.92 -1.49 -3.51
N GLN A 18 -8.54 -2.40 -4.28
CA GLN A 18 -9.24 -2.05 -5.51
C GLN A 18 -10.36 -1.03 -5.28
N ARG A 19 -10.99 -1.06 -4.11
CA ARG A 19 -12.03 -0.10 -3.72
C ARG A 19 -11.48 1.27 -3.31
N GLU A 20 -10.20 1.33 -3.00
CA GLU A 20 -9.50 2.52 -2.54
C GLU A 20 -8.53 3.06 -3.62
N VAL A 21 -8.62 2.57 -4.86
CA VAL A 21 -7.90 3.14 -6.01
C VAL A 21 -8.33 4.59 -6.21
N GLY A 22 -7.36 5.48 -6.40
CA GLY A 22 -7.51 6.94 -6.36
C GLY A 22 -7.45 7.53 -4.94
N GLY A 23 -7.48 6.69 -3.91
CA GLY A 23 -7.36 7.09 -2.51
C GLY A 23 -5.96 7.63 -2.17
N CYS A 24 -5.91 8.43 -1.11
CA CYS A 24 -4.68 9.00 -0.58
C CYS A 24 -4.19 8.20 0.63
N PHE A 25 -2.91 7.87 0.61
CA PHE A 25 -2.19 7.06 1.57
C PHE A 25 -1.02 7.89 2.09
N THR A 26 -1.06 8.28 3.35
CA THR A 26 -0.11 9.24 3.90
C THR A 26 0.97 8.54 4.72
N ILE A 27 2.24 8.82 4.42
CA ILE A 27 3.37 8.47 5.28
C ILE A 27 3.79 9.72 6.05
N SER A 28 3.80 9.61 7.38
CA SER A 28 4.22 10.70 8.27
C SER A 28 5.53 10.35 8.98
N PHE A 29 6.54 11.20 8.80
CA PHE A 29 7.77 11.24 9.57
C PHE A 29 7.73 12.45 10.52
N THR A 30 8.68 12.52 11.45
CA THR A 30 8.76 13.62 12.42
C THR A 30 8.82 15.01 11.77
N ASP A 31 9.44 15.13 10.59
CA ASP A 31 9.69 16.41 9.91
C ASP A 31 9.09 16.46 8.48
N ALA A 32 8.48 15.38 8.01
CA ALA A 32 8.02 15.28 6.64
C ALA A 32 6.75 14.44 6.51
N ARG A 33 5.91 14.80 5.55
CA ARG A 33 4.73 14.04 5.15
C ARG A 33 4.78 13.78 3.66
N PHE A 34 4.41 12.56 3.26
CA PHE A 34 4.34 12.12 1.87
C PHE A 34 2.94 11.59 1.61
N ASP A 35 2.27 12.14 0.61
CA ASP A 35 0.95 11.71 0.20
C ASP A 35 1.08 10.85 -1.06
N LEU A 36 0.84 9.55 -0.90
CA LEU A 36 0.90 8.55 -1.94
C LEU A 36 -0.52 8.31 -2.45
N HIS A 37 -0.75 8.47 -3.74
CA HIS A 37 -2.03 8.14 -4.35
C HIS A 37 -1.97 6.74 -4.92
N LEU A 38 -2.91 5.88 -4.51
CA LEU A 38 -3.01 4.54 -5.08
C LEU A 38 -3.50 4.65 -6.52
N ARG A 39 -2.62 4.42 -7.48
CA ARG A 39 -2.91 4.49 -8.91
C ARG A 39 -3.57 3.20 -9.39
N GLU A 40 -3.01 2.06 -9.00
CA GLU A 40 -3.46 0.74 -9.48
C GLU A 40 -3.35 -0.31 -8.38
N ALA A 41 -4.28 -1.26 -8.38
CA ALA A 41 -4.26 -2.44 -7.53
C ALA A 41 -4.65 -3.66 -8.37
N GLN A 42 -3.70 -4.57 -8.60
CA GLN A 42 -3.88 -5.67 -9.55
C GLN A 42 -3.34 -7.01 -9.03
N ALA A 43 -4.01 -8.10 -9.39
CA ALA A 43 -3.50 -9.45 -9.13
C ALA A 43 -2.27 -9.72 -10.00
N LEU A 44 -1.27 -10.40 -9.44
CA LEU A 44 -0.10 -10.84 -10.19
C LEU A 44 -0.48 -12.07 -11.04
N LYS A 45 -0.23 -11.99 -12.36
CA LYS A 45 -0.68 -12.98 -13.35
C LYS A 45 0.04 -14.33 -13.23
N TYR A 46 1.26 -14.33 -12.72
CA TYR A 46 2.07 -15.53 -12.57
C TYR A 46 2.10 -15.94 -11.10
N HIS A 47 1.05 -16.61 -10.65
CA HIS A 47 1.07 -17.29 -9.36
C HIS A 47 0.77 -18.77 -9.58
N ASP A 48 1.57 -19.61 -8.92
CA ASP A 48 1.29 -21.03 -8.84
C ASP A 48 0.38 -21.25 -7.62
N PRO A 49 -0.90 -21.64 -7.81
CA PRO A 49 -1.83 -21.89 -6.71
C PRO A 49 -1.39 -23.07 -5.82
N GLN A 50 -0.40 -23.87 -6.23
CA GLN A 50 0.21 -24.92 -5.40
C GLN A 50 1.31 -24.38 -4.48
N ILE A 51 1.85 -23.18 -4.74
CA ILE A 51 2.94 -22.55 -3.97
C ILE A 51 2.41 -21.43 -3.06
N HIS A 52 1.38 -20.69 -3.50
CA HIS A 52 0.85 -19.53 -2.78
C HIS A 52 -0.56 -19.79 -2.23
N ALA A 53 -0.71 -19.73 -0.90
CA ALA A 53 -2.01 -19.86 -0.23
C ALA A 53 -2.94 -18.65 -0.44
N ARG A 54 -2.40 -17.51 -0.87
CA ARG A 54 -3.14 -16.31 -1.26
C ARG A 54 -2.76 -15.90 -2.68
N HIS A 55 -3.71 -15.34 -3.43
CA HIS A 55 -3.40 -14.77 -4.73
C HIS A 55 -2.53 -13.52 -4.55
N PRO A 56 -1.26 -13.53 -5.01
CA PRO A 56 -0.39 -12.38 -4.86
C PRO A 56 -0.92 -11.21 -5.69
N PHE A 57 -0.68 -10.00 -5.21
CA PHE A 57 -1.12 -8.77 -5.86
C PHE A 57 -0.10 -7.66 -5.67
N SER A 58 -0.08 -6.71 -6.60
CA SER A 58 0.72 -5.50 -6.49
C SER A 58 -0.16 -4.25 -6.45
N LEU A 59 0.34 -3.26 -5.74
CA LEU A 59 -0.21 -1.91 -5.64
C LEU A 59 0.79 -0.94 -6.23
N LEU A 60 0.35 -0.03 -7.09
CA LEU A 60 1.17 1.05 -7.62
C LEU A 60 0.71 2.37 -7.02
N PHE A 61 1.61 3.06 -6.35
CA PHE A 61 1.40 4.36 -5.75
C PHE A 61 2.19 5.43 -6.50
N VAL A 62 1.67 6.66 -6.51
CA VAL A 62 2.36 7.83 -7.03
C VAL A 62 2.41 8.90 -5.96
N CYS A 63 3.61 9.41 -5.67
CA CYS A 63 3.80 10.56 -4.80
C CYS A 63 4.21 11.76 -5.65
N ALA A 64 3.47 12.87 -5.57
CA ALA A 64 3.82 14.10 -6.30
C ALA A 64 5.13 14.75 -5.78
N ASP A 65 5.55 14.39 -4.57
CA ASP A 65 6.83 14.84 -4.01
C ASP A 65 8.00 14.16 -4.74
N GLN A 66 9.00 14.96 -5.13
CA GLN A 66 10.20 14.53 -5.84
C GLN A 66 11.24 13.88 -4.92
N ARG A 67 11.07 13.97 -3.60
CA ARG A 67 11.91 13.27 -2.64
C ARG A 67 11.60 11.78 -2.70
N VAL A 68 12.61 10.98 -3.04
CA VAL A 68 12.50 9.53 -3.16
C VAL A 68 12.55 8.89 -1.76
N LEU A 69 11.52 8.12 -1.43
CA LEU A 69 11.55 7.19 -0.31
C LEU A 69 12.31 5.93 -0.72
N ASN A 70 13.23 5.49 0.14
CA ASN A 70 13.96 4.25 -0.09
C ASN A 70 13.02 3.04 0.02
N GLN A 71 13.45 1.91 -0.53
CA GLN A 71 12.75 0.64 -0.34
C GLN A 71 12.68 0.28 1.16
N GLY A 72 11.47 -0.03 1.65
CA GLY A 72 11.26 -0.39 3.05
C GLY A 72 9.79 -0.51 3.43
N THR A 73 9.55 -0.95 4.66
CA THR A 73 8.22 -0.97 5.28
C THR A 73 7.94 0.37 5.92
N TYR A 74 6.85 1.01 5.50
CA TYR A 74 6.40 2.27 6.07
C TYR A 74 5.03 2.13 6.71
N ALA A 75 4.82 2.89 7.78
CA ALA A 75 3.51 3.13 8.33
C ALA A 75 2.78 4.14 7.44
N ILE A 76 1.70 3.68 6.82
CA ILE A 76 0.88 4.42 5.90
C ILE A 76 -0.51 4.59 6.51
N ASP A 77 -0.94 5.81 6.72
CA ASP A 77 -2.27 6.15 7.22
C ASP A 77 -3.24 6.34 6.04
N HIS A 78 -4.41 5.70 6.14
CA HIS A 78 -5.55 5.92 5.25
C HIS A 78 -6.82 6.15 6.08
N GLU A 79 -7.66 7.10 5.66
CA GLU A 79 -8.91 7.50 6.31
C GLU A 79 -9.83 6.31 6.67
N ARG A 80 -9.97 5.32 5.78
CA ARG A 80 -10.91 4.20 5.96
C ARG A 80 -10.27 2.93 6.50
N LEU A 81 -9.03 2.67 6.08
CA LEU A 81 -8.30 1.47 6.44
C LEU A 81 -7.54 1.63 7.76
N GLY A 82 -7.35 2.87 8.21
CA GLY A 82 -6.50 3.20 9.34
C GLY A 82 -5.03 3.13 8.98
N ARG A 83 -4.19 2.83 9.97
CA ARG A 83 -2.75 2.71 9.81
C ARG A 83 -2.37 1.31 9.35
N LEU A 84 -1.62 1.24 8.26
CA LEU A 84 -1.15 0.01 7.62
C LEU A 84 0.38 0.01 7.56
N GLU A 85 1.00 -1.16 7.71
CA GLU A 85 2.44 -1.32 7.47
C GLU A 85 2.62 -1.94 6.08
N ILE A 86 3.10 -1.15 5.12
CA ILE A 86 3.22 -1.55 3.72
C ILE A 86 4.69 -1.46 3.29
N PHE A 87 5.19 -2.55 2.71
CA PHE A 87 6.49 -2.55 2.07
C PHE A 87 6.38 -1.95 0.67
N ILE A 88 7.04 -0.81 0.47
CA ILE A 88 7.07 -0.13 -0.83
C ILE A 88 8.50 -0.14 -1.38
N VAL A 89 8.61 -0.16 -2.70
CA VAL A 89 9.86 -0.02 -3.44
C VAL A 89 9.70 1.09 -4.47
N PRO A 90 10.66 2.02 -4.61
CA PRO A 90 10.63 2.98 -5.71
C PRO A 90 10.88 2.25 -7.03
N VAL A 91 9.97 2.40 -8.01
CA VAL A 91 10.06 1.76 -9.33
C VAL A 91 10.33 2.75 -10.46
N GLY A 92 10.08 4.03 -10.24
CA GLY A 92 10.32 5.10 -11.21
C GLY A 92 10.20 6.47 -10.56
N ALA A 93 10.80 7.47 -11.19
CA ALA A 93 10.57 8.87 -10.87
C ALA A 93 10.53 9.67 -12.16
N ASP A 94 9.49 10.48 -12.34
CA ASP A 94 9.30 11.33 -13.51
C ASP A 94 8.88 12.75 -13.11
N ALA A 95 8.54 13.58 -14.09
CA ALA A 95 8.13 14.96 -13.86
C ALA A 95 6.84 15.11 -13.03
N SER A 96 6.02 14.06 -12.97
CA SER A 96 4.76 13.97 -12.23
C SER A 96 4.95 13.51 -10.79
N GLY A 97 6.10 12.91 -10.45
CA GLY A 97 6.37 12.42 -9.11
C GLY A 97 7.22 11.14 -9.07
N VAL A 98 7.22 10.48 -7.91
CA VAL A 98 7.88 9.19 -7.70
C VAL A 98 6.83 8.08 -7.64
N GLU A 99 7.06 7.02 -8.41
CA GLU A 99 6.24 5.82 -8.45
C GLU A 99 6.79 4.76 -7.49
N TYR A 100 5.90 4.18 -6.69
CA TYR A 100 6.23 3.15 -5.70
C TYR A 100 5.37 1.92 -5.91
N GLU A 101 5.96 0.74 -5.91
CA GLU A 101 5.25 -0.53 -5.95
C GLU A 101 5.26 -1.21 -4.59
N ALA A 102 4.13 -1.81 -4.19
CA ALA A 102 4.04 -2.72 -3.06
C ALA A 102 3.54 -4.08 -3.54
N VAL A 103 4.28 -5.15 -3.22
CA VAL A 103 3.94 -6.52 -3.60
C VAL A 103 3.54 -7.33 -2.37
N PHE A 104 2.38 -7.96 -2.44
CA PHE A 104 1.84 -8.85 -1.42
C PHE A 104 1.79 -10.28 -1.96
N ASN A 105 2.34 -11.25 -1.22
CA ASN A 105 2.45 -12.66 -1.60
C ASN A 105 1.63 -13.62 -0.73
#